data_AF-A0A0L9UW24-F1
#
_entry.id   AF-A0A0L9UW24-F1
#
_cell.length_a   1.000
_cell.length_b   1.000
_cell.length_c   1.000
_cell.angle_alpha   90.00
_cell.angle_beta   90.00
_cell.angle_gamma   90.00
#
_symmetry.space_group_name_H-M   'P 1'
#
loop_
_entity.id
_entity.type
_entity.pdbx_description
1 polymer ?
#
loop_
_entity_poly.entity_id
_entity_poly.type
_entity_poly.pdbx_seq_one_letter_code
_entity_poly.pdbx_strand_id
1 'polypeptide(L)'
;MPLNAITKKLTKGISRLDSYLESLPKEVPVDDHTSLNVTFVNDVLLSDSSVGFETNGLFIERNPSVPILDLYHNNLKLPILCTNSSKMVGITLDEAVFNSASALYYDAKFMHWIVDQIPDQSLLNTAGWRFIIPQLYKKYPNHDMNFNISLSSPPVVEISNQKAGAITIVDMTIDVLEEDKVIPVACISLVIQATGALKISGNNLVGDIRLNDFQMSLKWSKIGNLRMYLIQPVVWTLIETVFLPHANTRLNKGLPLPIIHGFILQNAEIILSTSRLAVCSDVAFTESNKRFSYFIQ
;
A
#
# COMPACT_ATOMS: atom_id res chain seq x y z
N MET A 1 27.06 -23.49 42.65
CA MET A 1 25.75 -24.03 42.21
C MET A 1 25.97 -25.38 41.55
N PRO A 2 25.24 -26.45 41.90
CA PRO A 2 25.39 -27.75 41.25
C PRO A 2 24.92 -27.67 39.79
N LEU A 3 25.63 -28.32 38.87
CA LEU A 3 25.38 -28.34 37.42
C LEU A 3 23.90 -28.63 37.07
N ASN A 4 23.24 -29.50 37.83
CA ASN A 4 21.81 -29.83 37.68
C ASN A 4 20.87 -28.62 37.87
N ALA A 5 21.23 -27.66 38.71
CA ALA A 5 20.43 -26.45 38.91
C ALA A 5 20.52 -25.51 37.69
N ILE A 6 21.68 -25.47 37.03
CA ILE A 6 21.91 -24.65 35.83
C ILE A 6 21.14 -25.26 34.65
N THR A 7 21.26 -26.56 34.41
CA THR A 7 20.53 -27.25 33.34
C THR A 7 19.02 -27.10 33.49
N LYS A 8 18.49 -27.23 34.73
CA LYS A 8 17.06 -27.04 35.00
C LYS A 8 16.59 -25.62 34.70
N LYS A 9 17.40 -24.60 35.00
CA LYS A 9 17.07 -23.21 34.64
C LYS A 9 17.12 -22.98 33.13
N LEU A 10 18.10 -23.57 32.43
CA LEU A 10 18.20 -23.50 30.97
C LEU A 10 16.98 -24.14 30.28
N THR A 11 16.60 -25.36 30.66
CA THR A 11 15.41 -26.02 30.11
C THR A 11 14.16 -25.18 30.32
N LYS A 12 14.00 -24.59 31.51
CA LYS A 12 12.87 -23.69 31.79
C LYS A 12 12.91 -22.42 30.93
N GLY A 13 14.09 -21.86 30.68
CA GLY A 13 14.28 -20.71 29.79
C GLY A 13 13.89 -21.03 28.35
N ILE A 14 14.31 -22.19 27.83
CA ILE A 14 13.96 -22.66 26.48
C ILE A 14 12.44 -22.84 26.35
N SER A 15 11.79 -23.52 27.29
CA SER A 15 10.32 -23.67 27.24
C SER A 15 9.57 -22.35 27.31
N ARG A 16 10.11 -21.34 28.03
CA ARG A 16 9.51 -20.00 28.06
C ARG A 16 9.67 -19.26 26.73
N LEU A 17 10.82 -19.40 26.08
CA LEU A 17 11.07 -18.83 24.76
C LEU A 17 10.14 -19.46 23.72
N ASP A 18 9.99 -20.79 23.77
CA ASP A 18 9.11 -21.55 22.90
C ASP A 18 7.65 -21.08 23.00
N SER A 19 7.09 -21.04 24.22
CA SER A 19 5.74 -20.51 24.45
C SER A 19 5.59 -19.03 24.05
N TYR A 20 6.66 -18.24 24.12
CA TYR A 20 6.63 -16.86 23.67
C TYR A 20 6.54 -16.76 22.14
N LEU A 21 7.33 -17.55 21.41
CA LEU A 21 7.30 -17.60 19.95
C LEU A 21 5.94 -18.09 19.44
N GLU A 22 5.34 -19.10 20.09
CA GLU A 22 3.99 -19.58 19.78
C GLU A 22 2.90 -18.51 20.03
N SER A 23 3.14 -17.60 20.97
CA SER A 23 2.21 -16.52 21.32
C SER A 23 2.28 -15.31 20.40
N LEU A 24 3.24 -15.27 19.48
CA LEU A 24 3.35 -14.17 18.52
C LEU A 24 2.08 -14.10 17.66
N PRO A 25 1.60 -12.88 17.33
CA PRO A 25 0.41 -12.71 16.53
C PRO A 25 0.64 -13.32 15.14
N LYS A 26 -0.40 -13.98 14.61
CA LYS A 26 -0.42 -14.52 13.23
C LYS A 26 -0.88 -13.48 12.20
N GLU A 27 -1.43 -12.37 12.68
CA GLU A 27 -1.88 -11.25 11.86
C GLU A 27 -1.52 -9.92 12.52
N VAL A 28 -1.19 -8.92 11.71
CA VAL A 28 -1.00 -7.53 12.18
C VAL A 28 -2.11 -6.68 11.57
N PRO A 29 -3.01 -6.10 12.38
CA PRO A 29 -4.06 -5.23 11.87
C PRO A 29 -3.47 -4.00 11.17
N VAL A 30 -3.93 -3.73 9.95
CA VAL A 30 -3.53 -2.53 9.19
C VAL A 30 -4.61 -1.46 9.30
N ASP A 31 -5.87 -1.85 9.13
CA ASP A 31 -7.03 -1.00 9.34
C ASP A 31 -8.26 -1.81 9.82
N ASP A 32 -9.46 -1.22 9.70
CA ASP A 32 -10.71 -1.84 10.11
C ASP A 32 -11.13 -3.00 9.18
N HIS A 33 -10.55 -3.11 7.98
CA HIS A 33 -10.95 -4.06 6.94
C HIS A 33 -9.86 -5.08 6.59
N THR A 34 -8.61 -4.80 6.92
CA THR A 34 -7.45 -5.56 6.43
C THR A 34 -6.43 -5.86 7.52
N SER A 35 -5.72 -6.98 7.35
CA SER A 35 -4.61 -7.37 8.20
C SER A 35 -3.49 -7.97 7.35
N LEU A 36 -2.26 -7.85 7.83
CA LEU A 36 -1.10 -8.50 7.24
C LEU A 36 -0.95 -9.89 7.84
N ASN A 37 -0.95 -10.94 7.03
CA ASN A 37 -0.69 -12.30 7.50
C ASN A 37 0.79 -12.47 7.81
N VAL A 38 1.13 -12.66 9.08
CA VAL A 38 2.51 -12.81 9.56
C VAL A 38 2.78 -14.22 10.09
N THR A 39 1.97 -15.20 9.69
CA THR A 39 2.17 -16.61 10.04
C THR A 39 3.48 -17.12 9.45
N PHE A 40 4.28 -17.81 10.26
CA PHE A 40 5.51 -18.45 9.79
C PHE A 40 5.20 -19.57 8.80
N VAL A 41 5.89 -19.58 7.66
CA VAL A 41 5.63 -20.54 6.57
C VAL A 41 6.72 -21.60 6.43
N ASN A 42 7.95 -21.30 6.85
CA ASN A 42 9.11 -22.16 6.70
C ASN A 42 9.88 -22.30 8.02
N ASP A 43 10.81 -23.26 8.06
CA ASP A 43 11.74 -23.42 9.16
C ASP A 43 12.62 -22.17 9.38
N VAL A 44 13.16 -22.04 10.59
CA VAL A 44 14.07 -20.96 10.96
C VAL A 44 15.28 -20.94 10.03
N LEU A 45 15.55 -19.79 9.44
CA LEU A 45 16.71 -19.57 8.59
C LEU A 45 17.90 -19.21 9.48
N LEU A 46 18.87 -20.12 9.59
CA LEU A 46 20.10 -19.89 10.33
C LEU A 46 21.25 -19.58 9.37
N SER A 47 22.03 -18.57 9.71
CA SER A 47 23.30 -18.27 9.05
C SER A 47 24.40 -18.05 10.10
N ASP A 48 25.64 -17.84 9.64
CA ASP A 48 26.78 -17.58 10.51
C ASP A 48 26.64 -16.29 11.33
N SER A 49 25.74 -15.38 10.93
CA SER A 49 25.59 -14.05 11.53
C SER A 49 24.14 -13.61 11.77
N SER A 50 23.15 -14.44 11.44
CA SER A 50 21.74 -14.07 11.57
C SER A 50 20.81 -15.25 11.82
N VAL A 51 19.66 -14.93 12.43
CA VAL A 51 18.50 -15.81 12.58
C VAL A 51 17.34 -15.12 11.87
N GLY A 52 16.70 -15.82 10.95
CA GLY A 52 15.61 -15.29 10.13
C GLY A 52 14.36 -16.16 10.22
N PHE A 53 13.21 -15.51 10.04
CA PHE A 53 11.91 -16.16 9.98
C PHE A 53 11.22 -15.69 8.71
N GLU A 54 10.60 -16.62 7.99
CA GLU A 54 9.82 -16.30 6.81
C GLU A 54 8.34 -16.32 7.17
N THR A 55 7.64 -15.25 6.79
CA THR A 55 6.20 -15.09 7.02
C THR A 55 5.46 -15.04 5.70
N ASN A 56 4.17 -15.43 5.71
CA ASN A 56 3.30 -15.33 4.54
C ASN A 56 3.32 -13.93 3.89
N GLY A 57 3.20 -12.86 4.69
CA GLY A 57 3.36 -11.47 4.29
C GLY A 57 2.24 -10.90 3.40
N LEU A 58 1.23 -11.67 3.01
CA LEU A 58 0.15 -11.17 2.16
C LEU A 58 -0.96 -10.52 2.99
N PHE A 59 -1.63 -9.53 2.40
CA PHE A 59 -2.79 -8.88 2.98
C PHE A 59 -4.01 -9.82 2.91
N ILE A 60 -4.75 -9.87 4.01
CA ILE A 60 -5.99 -10.64 4.16
C ILE A 60 -7.12 -9.73 4.61
N GLU A 61 -8.34 -10.08 4.23
CA GLU A 61 -9.53 -9.40 4.73
C GLU A 61 -9.69 -9.74 6.21
N ARG A 62 -9.99 -8.72 7.01
CA ARG A 62 -10.23 -8.87 8.43
C ARG A 62 -11.63 -9.40 8.66
N ASN A 63 -11.83 -10.69 8.38
CA ASN A 63 -13.08 -11.38 8.61
C ASN A 63 -12.91 -12.43 9.72
N PRO A 64 -13.50 -12.24 10.91
CA PRO A 64 -13.39 -13.19 12.01
C PRO A 64 -14.02 -14.58 11.73
N SER A 65 -14.70 -14.74 10.58
CA SER A 65 -15.48 -15.92 10.22
C SER A 65 -14.83 -16.81 9.15
N VAL A 66 -13.75 -16.35 8.51
CA VAL A 66 -13.13 -17.05 7.37
C VAL A 66 -11.72 -17.49 7.77
N PRO A 67 -11.41 -18.80 7.72
CA PRO A 67 -10.06 -19.29 7.93
C PRO A 67 -9.11 -18.65 6.92
N ILE A 68 -7.92 -18.28 7.37
CA ILE A 68 -6.84 -17.81 6.51
C ILE A 68 -6.58 -18.89 5.45
N LEU A 69 -6.90 -18.58 4.18
CA LEU A 69 -6.59 -19.48 3.08
C LEU A 69 -5.09 -19.40 2.82
N ASP A 70 -4.39 -20.54 2.89
CA ASP A 70 -2.99 -20.64 2.46
C ASP A 70 -2.94 -20.39 0.95
N LEU A 71 -2.80 -19.12 0.58
CA LEU A 71 -2.45 -18.74 -0.78
C LEU A 71 -1.08 -19.34 -1.07
N TYR A 72 -1.05 -20.18 -2.11
CA TYR A 72 0.10 -20.98 -2.52
C TYR A 72 1.33 -20.10 -2.71
N HIS A 73 2.31 -20.27 -1.83
CA HIS A 73 3.59 -19.58 -1.92
C HIS A 73 4.56 -20.39 -2.76
N ASN A 74 5.12 -19.77 -3.80
CA ASN A 74 6.31 -20.32 -4.43
C ASN A 74 7.47 -20.11 -3.44
N ASN A 75 8.06 -21.22 -2.99
CA ASN A 75 9.23 -21.25 -2.09
C ASN A 75 10.43 -20.55 -2.74
N LEU A 76 10.46 -19.22 -2.71
CA LEU A 76 11.62 -18.44 -3.07
C LEU A 76 12.38 -18.18 -1.78
N LYS A 77 13.50 -18.88 -1.56
CA LYS A 77 14.45 -18.49 -0.50
C LYS A 77 14.87 -17.05 -0.77
N LEU A 78 14.36 -16.12 0.04
CA LEU A 78 14.64 -14.69 -0.09
C LEU A 78 16.04 -14.42 0.47
N PRO A 79 17.04 -14.00 -0.34
CA PRO A 79 18.31 -13.54 0.20
C PRO A 79 18.09 -12.33 1.13
N ILE A 80 18.78 -12.38 2.27
CA ILE A 80 18.75 -11.33 3.29
C ILE A 80 19.47 -10.09 2.73
N LEU A 81 18.72 -8.99 2.55
CA LEU A 81 19.26 -7.76 1.96
C LEU A 81 20.08 -6.91 2.95
N CYS A 82 19.89 -7.07 4.26
CA CYS A 82 20.57 -6.27 5.30
C CYS A 82 22.00 -6.73 5.65
N THR A 83 22.60 -7.61 4.84
CA THR A 83 23.83 -8.38 5.15
C THR A 83 25.09 -7.53 5.36
N ASN A 84 25.10 -6.27 4.93
CA ASN A 84 26.23 -5.35 5.12
C ASN A 84 26.04 -4.33 6.24
N SER A 85 24.94 -4.38 6.99
CA SER A 85 24.61 -3.38 8.01
C SER A 85 24.80 -3.97 9.42
N SER A 86 25.45 -3.22 10.33
CA SER A 86 25.59 -3.58 11.76
C SER A 86 24.27 -3.48 12.55
N LYS A 87 23.14 -3.57 11.86
CA LYS A 87 21.79 -3.35 12.38
C LYS A 87 21.28 -4.60 13.08
N MET A 88 20.47 -4.40 14.11
CA MET A 88 19.95 -5.49 14.94
C MET A 88 18.81 -6.30 14.28
N VAL A 89 18.01 -5.66 13.42
CA VAL A 89 16.89 -6.30 12.73
C VAL A 89 16.86 -5.92 11.25
N GLY A 90 16.52 -6.90 10.41
CA GLY A 90 16.25 -6.72 8.99
C GLY A 90 14.89 -7.29 8.64
N ILE A 91 14.03 -6.48 8.01
CA ILE A 91 12.72 -6.89 7.51
C ILE A 91 12.74 -6.75 6.00
N THR A 92 12.53 -7.84 5.27
CA THR A 92 12.47 -7.81 3.80
C THR A 92 11.04 -8.07 3.35
N LEU A 93 10.52 -7.19 2.51
CA LEU A 93 9.19 -7.25 1.92
C LEU A 93 9.34 -7.43 0.41
N ASP A 94 8.62 -8.41 -0.14
CA ASP A 94 8.49 -8.58 -1.58
C ASP A 94 7.42 -7.61 -2.14
N GLU A 95 7.52 -7.22 -3.40
CA GLU A 95 6.51 -6.37 -4.05
C GLU A 95 5.11 -7.03 -4.05
N ALA A 96 5.06 -8.37 -3.97
CA ALA A 96 3.83 -9.15 -3.76
C ALA A 96 3.04 -8.71 -2.52
N VAL A 97 3.72 -8.25 -1.45
CA VAL A 97 3.06 -7.72 -0.25
C VAL A 97 2.18 -6.52 -0.61
N PHE A 98 2.73 -5.55 -1.33
CA PHE A 98 2.01 -4.34 -1.74
C PHE A 98 0.96 -4.64 -2.82
N ASN A 99 1.27 -5.54 -3.75
CA ASN A 99 0.33 -5.97 -4.79
C ASN A 99 -0.88 -6.72 -4.20
N SER A 100 -0.69 -7.51 -3.13
CA SER A 100 -1.80 -8.15 -2.42
C SER A 100 -2.72 -7.14 -1.72
N ALA A 101 -2.15 -6.11 -1.10
CA ALA A 101 -2.94 -5.01 -0.52
C ALA A 101 -3.76 -4.29 -1.60
N SER A 102 -3.10 -3.96 -2.71
CA SER A 102 -3.70 -3.29 -3.85
C SER A 102 -4.89 -4.07 -4.45
N ALA A 103 -4.73 -5.38 -4.62
CA ALA A 103 -5.80 -6.27 -5.07
C ALA A 103 -6.98 -6.29 -4.10
N LEU A 104 -6.71 -6.39 -2.80
CA LEU A 104 -7.75 -6.45 -1.78
C LEU A 104 -8.58 -5.16 -1.74
N TYR A 105 -7.94 -3.98 -1.70
CA TYR A 105 -8.66 -2.71 -1.69
C TYR A 105 -9.42 -2.46 -3.01
N TYR A 106 -8.92 -2.96 -4.13
CA TYR A 106 -9.62 -2.93 -5.42
C TYR A 106 -10.89 -3.80 -5.39
N ASP A 107 -10.78 -5.03 -4.90
CA ASP A 107 -11.90 -5.98 -4.83
C ASP A 107 -13.00 -5.49 -3.88
N ALA A 108 -12.62 -4.85 -2.78
CA ALA A 108 -13.53 -4.20 -1.83
C ALA A 108 -14.22 -2.93 -2.37
N LYS A 109 -13.98 -2.57 -3.65
CA LYS A 109 -14.59 -1.40 -4.33
C LYS A 109 -14.35 -0.06 -3.64
N PHE A 110 -13.29 0.05 -2.83
CA PHE A 110 -12.87 1.33 -2.26
C PHE A 110 -12.32 2.31 -3.31
N MET A 111 -12.14 1.84 -4.54
CA MET A 111 -11.47 2.56 -5.62
C MET A 111 -12.43 3.06 -6.72
N HIS A 112 -13.60 3.53 -6.30
CA HIS A 112 -14.63 4.15 -7.13
C HIS A 112 -15.03 5.49 -6.51
N TRP A 113 -14.99 6.56 -7.29
CA TRP A 113 -15.21 7.93 -6.81
C TRP A 113 -16.02 8.74 -7.79
N ILE A 114 -16.90 9.58 -7.27
CA ILE A 114 -17.56 10.65 -8.01
C ILE A 114 -16.89 11.95 -7.57
N VAL A 115 -16.29 12.66 -8.53
CA VAL A 115 -15.69 13.98 -8.30
C VAL A 115 -16.70 15.03 -8.76
N ASP A 116 -17.40 15.60 -7.79
CA ASP A 116 -18.42 16.65 -7.95
C ASP A 116 -17.93 18.03 -7.50
N GLN A 117 -16.71 18.12 -6.94
CA GLN A 117 -16.03 19.35 -6.59
C GLN A 117 -14.52 19.27 -6.88
N ILE A 118 -13.93 20.36 -7.36
CA ILE A 118 -12.49 20.51 -7.55
C ILE A 118 -12.06 21.79 -6.83
N PRO A 119 -11.10 21.72 -5.89
CA PRO A 119 -10.63 22.90 -5.16
C PRO A 119 -10.20 24.03 -6.09
N ASP A 120 -10.70 25.24 -5.83
CA ASP A 120 -10.35 26.49 -6.53
C ASP A 120 -10.55 26.47 -8.06
N GLN A 121 -11.42 25.58 -8.58
CA GLN A 121 -11.62 25.39 -10.02
C GLN A 121 -13.11 25.23 -10.38
N SER A 122 -13.58 26.02 -11.34
CA SER A 122 -14.94 25.89 -11.90
C SER A 122 -14.97 25.02 -13.16
N LEU A 123 -14.35 23.83 -13.10
CA LEU A 123 -14.22 22.92 -14.23
C LEU A 123 -15.40 21.94 -14.36
N LEU A 124 -16.29 21.89 -13.37
CA LEU A 124 -17.43 20.96 -13.30
C LEU A 124 -18.73 21.56 -13.83
N ASN A 125 -18.63 22.39 -14.88
CA ASN A 125 -19.78 22.89 -15.62
C ASN A 125 -19.44 22.92 -17.12
N THR A 126 -20.37 22.53 -17.98
CA THR A 126 -20.14 22.41 -19.43
C THR A 126 -19.74 23.74 -20.08
N ALA A 127 -20.08 24.88 -19.47
CA ALA A 127 -19.68 26.21 -19.93
C ALA A 127 -18.15 26.37 -19.96
N GLY A 128 -17.44 25.86 -18.94
CA GLY A 128 -15.98 25.87 -18.88
C GLY A 128 -15.31 25.02 -19.97
N TRP A 129 -16.07 24.09 -20.56
CA TRP A 129 -15.59 23.16 -21.57
C TRP A 129 -15.89 23.60 -23.01
N ARG A 130 -16.47 24.79 -23.20
CA ARG A 130 -16.83 25.33 -24.52
C ARG A 130 -15.66 25.33 -25.52
N PHE A 131 -14.42 25.54 -25.04
CA PHE A 131 -13.20 25.53 -25.86
C PHE A 131 -12.42 24.22 -25.80
N ILE A 132 -12.71 23.35 -24.84
CA ILE A 132 -12.06 22.05 -24.64
C ILE A 132 -12.79 20.97 -25.46
N ILE A 133 -14.11 20.87 -25.25
CA ILE A 133 -15.01 19.99 -25.99
C ILE A 133 -16.24 20.81 -26.44
N PRO A 134 -16.16 21.51 -27.59
CA PRO A 134 -17.26 22.36 -28.06
C PRO A 134 -18.60 21.62 -28.24
N GLN A 135 -18.56 20.33 -28.59
CA GLN A 135 -19.77 19.51 -28.78
C GLN A 135 -20.49 19.21 -27.46
N LEU A 136 -19.75 19.15 -26.35
CA LEU A 136 -20.33 18.99 -25.01
C LEU A 136 -21.23 20.18 -24.69
N TYR A 137 -20.68 21.39 -24.81
CA TYR A 137 -21.41 22.62 -24.54
C TYR A 137 -22.59 22.84 -25.49
N LYS A 138 -22.45 22.48 -26.78
CA LYS A 138 -23.55 22.60 -27.75
C LYS A 138 -24.75 21.71 -27.40
N LYS A 139 -24.49 20.50 -26.90
CA LYS A 139 -25.54 19.52 -26.60
C LYS A 139 -26.14 19.74 -25.21
N TYR A 140 -25.32 20.17 -24.24
CA TYR A 140 -25.71 20.38 -22.85
C TYR A 140 -25.21 21.74 -22.36
N PRO A 141 -25.79 22.86 -22.79
CA PRO A 141 -25.29 24.19 -22.44
C PRO A 141 -25.50 24.51 -20.96
N ASN A 142 -24.45 24.99 -20.28
CA ASN A 142 -24.45 25.43 -18.87
C ASN A 142 -24.91 24.38 -17.84
N HIS A 143 -24.84 23.10 -18.17
CA HIS A 143 -25.18 22.02 -17.24
C HIS A 143 -23.99 21.72 -16.31
N ASP A 144 -24.32 21.31 -15.09
CA ASP A 144 -23.32 20.82 -14.15
C ASP A 144 -22.81 19.43 -14.57
N MET A 145 -21.63 19.07 -14.08
CA MET A 145 -20.97 17.83 -14.45
C MET A 145 -20.28 17.21 -13.24
N ASN A 146 -20.03 15.91 -13.32
CA ASN A 146 -19.09 15.25 -12.42
C ASN A 146 -18.16 14.33 -13.22
N PHE A 147 -17.07 13.90 -12.59
CA PHE A 147 -16.25 12.81 -13.11
C PHE A 147 -16.47 11.56 -12.29
N ASN A 148 -17.00 10.52 -12.93
CA ASN A 148 -17.11 9.20 -12.36
C ASN A 148 -15.84 8.41 -12.68
N ILE A 149 -15.08 8.09 -11.63
CA ILE A 149 -13.72 7.59 -11.72
C ILE A 149 -13.63 6.24 -11.04
N SER A 150 -13.12 5.25 -11.76
CA SER A 150 -12.97 3.89 -11.25
C SER A 150 -11.69 3.25 -11.74
N LEU A 151 -11.07 2.42 -10.91
CA LEU A 151 -9.98 1.57 -11.36
C LEU A 151 -10.49 0.48 -12.31
N SER A 152 -9.76 0.27 -13.41
CA SER A 152 -9.99 -0.85 -14.35
C SER A 152 -9.36 -2.15 -13.86
N SER A 153 -8.33 -2.04 -13.03
CA SER A 153 -7.58 -3.16 -12.44
C SER A 153 -6.89 -2.70 -11.15
N PRO A 154 -6.46 -3.64 -10.28
CA PRO A 154 -5.60 -3.31 -9.14
C PRO A 154 -4.36 -2.53 -9.60
N PRO A 155 -3.96 -1.46 -8.88
CA PRO A 155 -2.66 -0.83 -9.06
C PRO A 155 -1.53 -1.85 -8.88
N VAL A 156 -0.53 -1.81 -9.76
CA VAL A 156 0.64 -2.67 -9.68
C VAL A 156 1.79 -1.87 -9.11
N VAL A 157 2.34 -2.33 -7.99
CA VAL A 157 3.57 -1.81 -7.38
C VAL A 157 4.75 -2.58 -7.94
N GLU A 158 5.75 -1.81 -8.39
CA GLU A 158 6.99 -2.34 -8.93
C GLU A 158 8.17 -1.76 -8.14
N ILE A 159 9.05 -2.63 -7.66
CA ILE A 159 10.24 -2.19 -6.91
C ILE A 159 11.50 -2.49 -7.72
N SER A 160 12.35 -1.49 -7.83
CA SER A 160 13.66 -1.58 -8.48
C SER A 160 14.74 -1.03 -7.56
N ASN A 161 16.01 -1.27 -7.89
CA ASN A 161 17.16 -0.77 -7.12
C ASN A 161 17.16 0.76 -6.90
N GLN A 162 16.43 1.53 -7.73
CA GLN A 162 16.46 2.99 -7.71
C GLN A 162 15.15 3.61 -7.23
N LYS A 163 14.02 2.93 -7.42
CA LYS A 163 12.69 3.48 -7.15
C LYS A 163 11.68 2.39 -6.81
N ALA A 164 10.73 2.76 -5.96
CA ALA A 164 9.44 2.09 -5.84
C ALA A 164 8.43 2.88 -6.68
N GLY A 165 7.78 2.22 -7.62
CA GLY A 165 6.80 2.81 -8.53
C GLY A 165 5.43 2.14 -8.39
N ALA A 166 4.42 2.81 -8.93
CA ALA A 166 3.11 2.22 -9.12
C ALA A 166 2.57 2.56 -10.51
N ILE A 167 1.95 1.58 -11.15
CA ILE A 167 1.24 1.73 -12.42
C ILE A 167 -0.22 1.40 -12.17
N THR A 168 -1.12 2.25 -12.64
CA THR A 168 -2.55 2.03 -12.46
C THR A 168 -3.34 2.45 -13.69
N ILE A 169 -4.41 1.72 -13.98
CA ILE A 169 -5.32 1.99 -15.09
C ILE A 169 -6.65 2.45 -14.51
N VAL A 170 -7.02 3.68 -14.85
CA VAL A 170 -8.22 4.36 -14.36
C VAL A 170 -9.13 4.65 -15.53
N ASP A 171 -10.42 4.45 -15.36
CA ASP A 171 -11.44 4.98 -16.26
C ASP A 171 -12.06 6.22 -15.64
N MET A 172 -12.06 7.31 -16.41
CA MET A 172 -12.72 8.56 -16.08
C MET A 172 -13.88 8.76 -17.05
N THR A 173 -15.09 8.74 -16.53
CA THR A 173 -16.31 9.04 -17.27
C THR A 173 -16.73 10.47 -16.96
N ILE A 174 -16.99 11.24 -18.02
CA ILE A 174 -17.58 12.58 -17.91
C ILE A 174 -19.09 12.38 -17.89
N ASP A 175 -19.73 12.79 -16.80
CA ASP A 175 -21.17 12.74 -16.63
C ASP A 175 -21.74 14.16 -16.63
N VAL A 176 -22.84 14.36 -17.37
CA VAL A 176 -23.64 15.59 -17.33
C VAL A 176 -24.80 15.39 -16.39
N LEU A 177 -25.05 16.39 -15.54
CA LEU A 177 -26.17 16.43 -14.61
C LEU A 177 -27.30 17.25 -15.23
N GLU A 178 -28.37 16.57 -15.62
CA GLU A 178 -29.57 17.17 -16.21
C GLU A 178 -30.78 16.82 -15.32
N GLU A 179 -31.28 17.81 -14.57
CA GLU A 179 -32.31 17.61 -13.55
C GLU A 179 -31.88 16.49 -12.57
N ASP A 180 -32.69 15.43 -12.42
CA ASP A 180 -32.40 14.28 -11.56
C ASP A 180 -31.70 13.12 -12.32
N LYS A 181 -31.11 13.38 -13.50
CA LYS A 181 -30.45 12.36 -14.33
C LYS A 181 -28.95 12.59 -14.44
N VAL A 182 -28.20 11.51 -14.24
CA VAL A 182 -26.77 11.42 -14.54
C VAL A 182 -26.59 10.81 -15.93
N ILE A 183 -26.07 11.60 -16.87
CA ILE A 183 -25.94 11.19 -18.27
C ILE A 183 -24.45 11.03 -18.61
N PRO A 184 -23.96 9.78 -18.77
CA PRO A 184 -22.58 9.53 -19.17
C PRO A 184 -22.37 9.87 -20.64
N VAL A 185 -21.47 10.81 -20.93
CA VAL A 185 -21.27 11.39 -22.27
C VAL A 185 -19.94 11.02 -22.93
N ALA A 186 -18.90 10.72 -22.18
CA ALA A 186 -17.64 10.19 -22.71
C ALA A 186 -16.86 9.43 -21.63
N CYS A 187 -16.04 8.46 -22.01
CA CYS A 187 -15.13 7.76 -21.11
C CYS A 187 -13.70 7.75 -21.67
N ILE A 188 -12.76 8.10 -20.80
CA ILE A 188 -11.34 8.22 -21.09
C ILE A 188 -10.61 7.21 -20.21
N SER A 189 -9.77 6.37 -20.81
CA SER A 189 -8.85 5.51 -20.08
C SER A 189 -7.55 6.24 -19.82
N LEU A 190 -7.09 6.16 -18.58
CA LEU A 190 -5.86 6.77 -18.08
C LEU A 190 -4.91 5.65 -17.64
N VAL A 191 -3.69 5.66 -18.16
CA VAL A 191 -2.58 4.84 -17.63
C VAL A 191 -1.67 5.77 -16.86
N ILE A 192 -1.70 5.69 -15.53
CA ILE A 192 -0.99 6.59 -14.62
C ILE A 192 0.25 5.87 -14.10
N GLN A 193 1.39 6.56 -14.16
CA GLN A 193 2.65 6.11 -13.58
C GLN A 193 3.04 7.05 -12.44
N ALA A 194 3.31 6.49 -11.27
CA ALA A 194 3.70 7.23 -10.08
C ALA A 194 5.00 6.67 -9.48
N THR A 195 5.76 7.52 -8.79
CA THR A 195 6.90 7.12 -7.97
C THR A 195 6.58 7.33 -6.50
N GLY A 196 6.88 6.33 -5.68
CA GLY A 196 6.77 6.38 -4.23
C GLY A 196 8.08 6.77 -3.57
N ALA A 197 8.00 7.69 -2.61
CA ALA A 197 9.04 7.94 -1.60
C ALA A 197 8.64 7.23 -0.32
N LEU A 198 9.55 6.43 0.25
CA LEU A 198 9.29 5.58 1.41
C LEU A 198 10.08 6.06 2.62
N LYS A 199 9.47 5.98 3.80
CA LYS A 199 10.09 6.37 5.07
C LYS A 199 9.63 5.46 6.20
N ILE A 200 10.41 5.42 7.28
CA ILE A 200 10.01 4.78 8.53
C ILE A 200 9.50 5.83 9.50
N SER A 201 8.30 5.64 10.02
CA SER A 201 7.69 6.49 11.05
C SER A 201 7.27 5.60 12.23
N GLY A 202 8.01 5.70 13.34
CA GLY A 202 7.90 4.75 14.44
C GLY A 202 8.21 3.33 13.95
N ASN A 203 7.23 2.44 13.98
CA ASN A 203 7.34 1.06 13.51
C ASN A 203 6.58 0.81 12.20
N ASN A 204 6.17 1.87 11.51
CA ASN A 204 5.42 1.78 10.26
C ASN A 204 6.29 2.16 9.08
N LEU A 205 6.14 1.42 7.99
CA LEU A 205 6.58 1.83 6.66
C LEU A 205 5.51 2.75 6.07
N VAL A 206 5.83 4.04 5.96
CA VAL A 206 4.96 5.05 5.36
C VAL A 206 5.46 5.44 3.98
N GLY A 207 4.59 6.00 3.15
CA GLY A 207 4.97 6.47 1.83
C GLY A 207 4.20 7.70 1.36
N ASP A 208 4.80 8.37 0.39
CA ASP A 208 4.19 9.44 -0.40
C ASP A 208 4.38 9.10 -1.88
N ILE A 209 3.34 9.23 -2.69
CA ILE A 209 3.43 9.11 -4.15
C ILE A 209 3.46 10.47 -4.82
N ARG A 210 4.15 10.51 -5.96
CA ARG A 210 4.17 11.62 -6.90
C ARG A 210 3.86 11.11 -8.29
N LEU A 211 3.10 11.89 -9.05
CA LEU A 211 2.85 11.62 -10.46
C LEU A 211 4.17 11.73 -11.24
N ASN A 212 4.46 10.74 -12.08
CA ASN A 212 5.53 10.82 -13.06
C ASN A 212 4.99 11.33 -14.39
N ASP A 213 4.04 10.58 -14.94
CA ASP A 213 3.38 10.84 -16.21
C ASP A 213 2.06 10.05 -16.28
N PHE A 214 1.20 10.41 -17.22
CA PHE A 214 0.04 9.61 -17.56
C PHE A 214 -0.26 9.66 -19.07
N GLN A 215 -0.80 8.55 -19.57
CA GLN A 215 -1.29 8.44 -20.93
C GLN A 215 -2.80 8.43 -20.93
N MET A 216 -3.41 9.01 -21.97
CA MET A 216 -4.86 9.08 -22.12
C MET A 216 -5.30 8.52 -23.47
N SER A 217 -6.37 7.73 -23.45
CA SER A 217 -7.03 7.24 -24.65
C SER A 217 -8.54 7.30 -24.52
N LEU A 218 -9.24 7.62 -25.61
CA LEU A 218 -10.70 7.65 -25.62
C LEU A 218 -11.24 6.21 -25.70
N LYS A 219 -12.02 5.77 -24.71
CA LYS A 219 -12.74 4.48 -24.80
C LYS A 219 -14.00 4.62 -25.65
N TRP A 220 -14.82 5.62 -25.36
CA TRP A 220 -16.04 5.91 -26.11
C TRP A 220 -16.50 7.35 -25.89
N SER A 221 -17.34 7.88 -26.80
CA SER A 221 -17.92 9.22 -26.69
C SER A 221 -19.26 9.33 -27.42
N LYS A 222 -20.25 9.95 -26.76
CA LYS A 222 -21.56 10.34 -27.34
C LYS A 222 -21.59 11.80 -27.80
N ILE A 223 -20.46 12.49 -27.68
CA ILE A 223 -20.24 13.91 -28.02
C ILE A 223 -19.18 14.06 -29.12
N GLY A 224 -18.92 12.99 -29.87
CA GLY A 224 -17.97 12.96 -30.98
C GLY A 224 -16.51 12.82 -30.55
N ASN A 225 -15.59 13.06 -31.48
CA ASN A 225 -14.17 12.90 -31.22
C ASN A 225 -13.64 13.95 -30.24
N LEU A 226 -12.88 13.48 -29.26
CA LEU A 226 -12.27 14.30 -28.23
C LEU A 226 -10.78 14.52 -28.52
N ARG A 227 -10.33 15.76 -28.36
CA ARG A 227 -8.92 16.11 -28.52
C ARG A 227 -8.20 15.96 -27.17
N MET A 228 -7.53 14.82 -26.97
CA MET A 228 -6.90 14.47 -25.69
C MET A 228 -5.98 15.56 -25.14
N TYR A 229 -5.18 16.21 -26.00
CA TYR A 229 -4.28 17.29 -25.58
C TYR A 229 -4.99 18.51 -24.95
N LEU A 230 -6.26 18.77 -25.28
CA LEU A 230 -7.06 19.83 -24.66
C LEU A 230 -7.59 19.42 -23.27
N ILE A 231 -7.79 18.12 -23.06
CA ILE A 231 -8.34 17.55 -21.83
C ILE A 231 -7.22 17.31 -20.80
N GLN A 232 -5.99 17.08 -21.28
CA GLN A 232 -4.83 16.73 -20.46
C GLN A 232 -4.59 17.69 -19.29
N PRO A 233 -4.67 19.03 -19.44
CA PRO A 233 -4.47 19.95 -18.31
C PRO A 233 -5.53 19.78 -17.21
N VAL A 234 -6.76 19.42 -17.58
CA VAL A 234 -7.84 19.16 -16.61
C VAL A 234 -7.58 17.87 -15.83
N VAL A 235 -7.18 16.81 -16.53
CA VAL A 235 -6.83 15.53 -15.89
C VAL A 235 -5.60 15.68 -14.99
N TRP A 236 -4.58 16.42 -15.43
CA TRP A 236 -3.43 16.76 -14.59
C TRP A 236 -3.88 17.45 -13.30
N THR A 237 -4.74 18.47 -13.40
CA THR A 237 -5.28 19.19 -12.25
C THR A 237 -6.01 18.26 -11.30
N LEU A 238 -6.88 17.38 -11.82
CA LEU A 238 -7.60 16.39 -11.00
C LEU A 238 -6.66 15.45 -10.24
N ILE A 239 -5.62 14.95 -10.92
CA ILE A 239 -4.65 14.05 -10.27
C ILE A 239 -3.90 14.77 -9.15
N GLU A 240 -3.39 15.97 -9.42
CA GLU A 240 -2.57 16.74 -8.46
C GLU A 240 -3.38 17.28 -7.26
N THR A 241 -4.61 17.73 -7.47
CA THR A 241 -5.38 18.43 -6.42
C THR A 241 -6.37 17.54 -5.68
N VAL A 242 -6.81 16.43 -6.28
CA VAL A 242 -7.82 15.53 -5.68
C VAL A 242 -7.20 14.18 -5.34
N PHE A 243 -6.63 13.49 -6.33
CA PHE A 243 -6.21 12.09 -6.15
C PHE A 243 -4.93 11.94 -5.34
N LEU A 244 -3.86 12.66 -5.68
CA LEU A 244 -2.57 12.55 -4.98
C LEU A 244 -2.69 12.90 -3.49
N PRO A 245 -3.37 13.99 -3.07
CA PRO A 245 -3.53 14.30 -1.65
C PRO A 245 -4.30 13.22 -0.90
N HIS A 246 -5.35 12.66 -1.51
CA HIS A 246 -6.13 11.59 -0.89
C HIS A 246 -5.30 10.31 -0.72
N ALA A 247 -4.59 9.90 -1.78
CA ALA A 247 -3.71 8.74 -1.76
C ALA A 247 -2.59 8.91 -0.72
N ASN A 248 -1.92 10.07 -0.69
CA ASN A 248 -0.85 10.36 0.27
C ASN A 248 -1.35 10.40 1.71
N THR A 249 -2.59 10.85 1.96
CA THR A 249 -3.19 10.77 3.30
C THR A 249 -3.34 9.33 3.77
N ARG A 250 -3.68 8.40 2.87
CA ARG A 250 -3.79 6.96 3.18
C ARG A 250 -2.42 6.32 3.36
N LEU A 251 -1.48 6.57 2.45
CA LEU A 251 -0.12 6.02 2.49
C LEU A 251 0.69 6.52 3.70
N ASN A 252 0.39 7.73 4.20
CA ASN A 252 1.01 8.26 5.42
C ASN A 252 0.52 7.57 6.71
N LYS A 253 -0.60 6.83 6.69
CA LYS A 253 -0.96 5.94 7.83
C LYS A 253 0.06 4.79 7.93
N GLY A 254 0.53 4.32 6.77
CA GLY A 254 1.59 3.33 6.63
C GLY A 254 1.17 1.89 6.87
N LEU A 255 2.11 0.99 6.57
CA LEU A 255 2.06 -0.43 6.87
C LEU A 255 2.80 -0.69 8.18
N PRO A 256 2.14 -1.20 9.23
CA PRO A 256 2.84 -1.63 10.44
C PRO A 256 3.78 -2.79 10.13
N LEU A 257 5.06 -2.63 10.49
CA LEU A 257 6.06 -3.68 10.28
C LEU A 257 5.91 -4.77 11.35
N PRO A 258 6.11 -6.06 11.00
CA PRO A 258 5.98 -7.17 11.93
C PRO A 258 7.16 -7.21 12.90
N ILE A 259 7.10 -6.37 13.92
CA ILE A 259 8.11 -6.31 14.98
C ILE A 259 7.58 -6.91 16.29
N ILE A 260 8.51 -7.41 17.10
CA ILE A 260 8.19 -7.98 18.40
C ILE A 260 7.68 -6.87 19.34
N HIS A 261 6.57 -7.13 20.02
CA HIS A 261 5.99 -6.21 20.99
C HIS A 261 7.01 -5.80 22.06
N GLY A 262 7.05 -4.51 22.39
CA GLY A 262 7.99 -3.95 23.34
C GLY A 262 9.26 -3.39 22.70
N PHE A 263 9.46 -3.55 21.39
CA PHE A 263 10.56 -2.94 20.67
C PHE A 263 10.09 -1.80 19.77
N ILE A 264 10.99 -0.85 19.51
CA ILE A 264 10.83 0.19 18.50
C ILE A 264 12.05 0.20 17.57
N LEU A 265 11.82 0.54 16.31
CA LEU A 265 12.88 0.73 15.33
C LEU A 265 13.64 2.03 15.60
N GLN A 266 14.97 1.98 15.48
CA GLN A 266 15.88 3.12 15.60
C GLN A 266 16.90 3.13 14.48
N ASN A 267 17.22 4.34 13.99
CA ASN A 267 18.19 4.53 12.90
C ASN A 267 17.88 3.63 11.69
N ALA A 268 16.61 3.48 11.35
CA ALA A 268 16.16 2.59 10.30
C ALA A 268 16.53 3.12 8.92
N GLU A 269 17.01 2.22 8.07
CA GLU A 269 17.40 2.48 6.69
C GLU A 269 16.55 1.62 5.75
N ILE A 270 16.18 2.19 4.61
CA ILE A 270 15.42 1.49 3.57
C ILE A 270 16.35 1.19 2.41
N ILE A 271 16.44 -0.07 2.02
CA ILE A 271 17.21 -0.54 0.86
C ILE A 271 16.22 -1.07 -0.17
N LEU A 272 16.31 -0.57 -1.39
CA LEU A 272 15.53 -1.08 -2.51
C LEU A 272 16.37 -2.07 -3.33
N SER A 273 15.74 -3.17 -3.72
CA SER A 273 16.29 -4.16 -4.63
C SER A 273 15.21 -4.58 -5.63
N THR A 274 15.58 -5.21 -6.75
CA THR A 274 14.59 -5.72 -7.72
C THR A 274 13.53 -6.56 -7.03
N SER A 275 12.27 -6.15 -7.19
CA SER A 275 11.05 -6.71 -6.59
C SER A 275 10.99 -6.70 -5.06
N ARG A 276 11.88 -5.98 -4.36
CA ARG A 276 12.01 -6.07 -2.90
C ARG A 276 12.40 -4.76 -2.23
N LEU A 277 11.91 -4.61 -1.01
CA LEU A 277 12.32 -3.57 -0.08
C LEU A 277 12.80 -4.20 1.22
N ALA A 278 13.92 -3.72 1.74
CA ALA A 278 14.39 -4.07 3.07
C ALA A 278 14.41 -2.87 3.99
N VAL A 279 14.01 -3.09 5.24
CA VAL A 279 14.14 -2.17 6.36
C VAL A 279 15.19 -2.74 7.30
N CYS A 280 16.34 -2.08 7.42
CA CYS A 280 17.44 -2.49 8.29
C CYS A 280 17.54 -1.48 9.44
N SER A 281 17.45 -1.94 10.68
CA SER A 281 17.27 -1.04 11.84
C SER A 281 17.94 -1.57 13.10
N ASP A 282 18.34 -0.66 13.98
CA ASP A 282 18.56 -1.00 15.38
C ASP A 282 17.22 -1.11 16.09
N VAL A 283 17.20 -1.74 17.27
CA VAL A 283 15.99 -1.83 18.09
C VAL A 283 16.25 -1.25 19.48
N ALA A 284 15.27 -0.54 20.02
CA ALA A 284 15.27 -0.14 21.42
C ALA A 284 14.07 -0.74 22.14
N PHE A 285 14.29 -1.10 23.41
CA PHE A 285 13.26 -1.62 24.28
C PHE A 285 12.42 -0.48 24.87
N THR A 286 11.10 -0.65 24.91
CA THR A 286 10.16 0.31 25.47
C THR A 286 9.81 -0.09 26.91
N GLU A 287 10.19 0.75 27.88
CA GLU A 287 10.04 0.48 29.33
C GLU A 287 8.60 0.26 29.80
N SER A 288 7.59 0.57 28.98
CA SER A 288 6.17 0.35 29.27
C SER A 288 5.75 -1.13 29.33
N ASN A 289 6.60 -2.07 28.90
CA ASN A 289 6.26 -3.49 28.85
C ASN A 289 6.83 -4.27 30.07
N LYS A 290 6.15 -4.17 31.23
CA LYS A 290 6.46 -4.91 32.48
C LYS A 290 6.48 -6.45 32.34
N ARG A 291 6.13 -7.02 31.18
CA ARG A 291 6.25 -8.46 30.89
C ARG A 291 7.67 -8.88 30.53
N PHE A 292 8.48 -7.99 29.94
CA PHE A 292 9.86 -8.31 29.55
C PHE A 292 10.88 -8.11 30.67
N SER A 293 10.55 -7.33 31.72
CA SER A 293 11.40 -7.21 32.91
C SER A 293 11.61 -8.55 33.65
N TYR A 294 10.78 -9.56 33.39
CA TYR A 294 10.94 -10.92 33.90
C TYR A 294 11.90 -11.81 33.09
N PHE A 295 12.40 -11.35 31.94
CA PHE A 295 13.42 -12.07 31.17
C PHE A 295 14.85 -11.71 31.60
N ILE A 296 15.03 -10.57 32.28
CA ILE A 296 16.35 -10.02 32.64
C ILE A 296 16.68 -10.23 34.15
N GLN A 297 15.75 -10.76 34.95
CA GLN A 297 15.96 -11.18 36.35
C GLN A 297 15.89 -12.70 36.52
#